data_AF-A0A452GHF6-F1
#
_entry.id   AF-A0A452GHF6-F1
#
_cell.length_a   1.000
_cell.length_b   1.000
_cell.length_c   1.000
_cell.angle_alpha   90.00
_cell.angle_beta   90.00
_cell.angle_gamma   90.00
#
_symmetry.space_group_name_H-M   'P 1'
#
loop_
_entity.id
_entity.type
_entity.pdbx_description
1 polymer ?
#
loop_
_entity_poly.entity_id
_entity_poly.type
_entity_poly.pdbx_seq_one_letter_code
_entity_poly.pdbx_strand_id
1 'polypeptide(L)'
;LGVPGCSDCEDLSGLQYEFGAWMPNFPASMRNPPPQAKGTSSLGNYLDTIPEVNSTSNGLFALWVICCKPGDSRSLGTHPDEHFTEDEPKRLIKTFQGRLAQISQEIQERNKSLPIPYRYLDPLQIENSTSI
;
A
#
# COMPACT_ATOMS: atom_id res chain seq x y z
N LEU A 1 -2.17 13.75 18.83
CA LEU A 1 -2.83 14.54 17.75
C LEU A 1 -3.23 13.55 16.67
N GLY A 2 -4.40 12.91 16.84
CA GLY A 2 -4.95 12.03 15.81
C GLY A 2 -5.62 12.91 14.77
N VAL A 3 -5.13 12.87 13.53
CA VAL A 3 -5.82 13.50 12.40
C VAL A 3 -6.95 12.54 12.02
N PRO A 4 -8.23 12.92 12.19
CA PRO A 4 -9.35 12.06 11.80
C PRO A 4 -9.51 12.13 10.28
N GLY A 5 -9.57 10.98 9.60
CA GLY A 5 -9.99 10.94 8.19
C GLY A 5 -9.43 9.83 7.31
N CYS A 6 -8.45 9.06 7.78
CA CYS A 6 -7.78 8.02 6.98
C CYS A 6 -7.83 6.71 7.75
N SER A 7 -8.92 5.96 7.58
CA SER A 7 -9.19 4.76 8.38
C SER A 7 -8.36 3.56 7.90
N ASP A 8 -8.14 3.41 6.59
CA ASP A 8 -7.73 2.11 6.04
C ASP A 8 -6.65 2.22 4.96
N CYS A 9 -5.40 2.19 5.42
CA CYS A 9 -4.18 2.01 4.61
C CYS A 9 -3.96 0.53 4.22
N GLU A 10 -5.02 -0.17 3.80
CA GLU A 10 -5.02 -1.63 3.70
C GLU A 10 -4.73 -2.18 2.28
N ASP A 11 -4.53 -1.30 1.29
CA ASP A 11 -4.26 -1.65 -0.10
C ASP A 11 -2.77 -1.55 -0.48
N LEU A 12 -2.47 -1.73 -1.77
CA LEU A 12 -1.09 -1.62 -2.28
C LEU A 12 -0.46 -0.24 -2.02
N SER A 13 -1.25 0.83 -1.96
CA SER A 13 -0.79 2.17 -1.59
C SER A 13 -0.46 2.26 -0.10
N GLY A 14 -1.22 1.52 0.72
CA GLY A 14 -0.96 1.14 2.11
C GLY A 14 0.48 0.75 2.41
N LEU A 15 1.06 -0.12 1.57
CA LEU A 15 2.44 -0.58 1.71
C LEU A 15 3.44 0.58 1.80
N GLN A 16 3.24 1.61 0.97
CA GLN A 16 4.19 2.71 0.89
C GLN A 16 4.23 3.49 2.20
N TYR A 17 3.08 3.67 2.85
CA TYR A 17 3.02 4.30 4.16
C TYR A 17 3.49 3.36 5.27
N GLU A 18 3.05 2.11 5.33
CA GLU A 18 3.42 1.19 6.42
C GLU A 18 4.93 0.93 6.49
N PHE A 19 5.58 0.73 5.34
CA PHE A 19 7.03 0.54 5.28
C PHE A 19 7.81 1.86 5.21
N GLY A 20 7.21 2.90 4.62
CA GLY A 20 7.84 4.21 4.46
C GLY A 20 7.72 5.14 5.67
N ALA A 21 6.79 4.85 6.60
CA ALA A 21 6.63 5.59 7.85
C ALA A 21 7.91 5.56 8.70
N TRP A 22 8.69 4.49 8.57
CA TRP A 22 10.01 4.39 9.18
C TRP A 22 11.10 4.82 8.19
N MET A 23 11.44 6.11 8.20
CA MET A 23 12.38 6.73 7.24
C MET A 23 13.72 5.97 7.05
N PRO A 24 14.39 5.41 8.08
CA PRO A 24 15.60 4.61 7.89
C PRO A 24 15.42 3.39 6.97
N ASN A 25 14.21 2.84 6.87
CA ASN A 25 13.86 1.73 5.98
C ASN A 25 13.55 2.20 4.55
N PHE A 26 13.07 3.43 4.38
CA PHE A 26 12.68 3.98 3.08
C PHE A 26 13.05 5.47 2.96
N PRO A 27 14.36 5.80 2.89
CA PRO A 27 14.78 7.18 2.77
C PRO A 27 14.46 7.72 1.37
N ALA A 28 13.65 8.78 1.30
CA ALA A 28 13.27 9.40 0.03
C ALA A 28 14.45 10.06 -0.71
N SER A 29 15.58 10.29 -0.03
CA SER A 29 16.80 10.85 -0.61
C SER A 29 18.03 10.48 0.23
N MET A 30 19.22 10.73 -0.31
CA MET A 30 20.50 10.61 0.40
C MET A 30 21.29 11.91 0.19
N ARG A 31 21.82 12.49 1.27
CA ARG A 31 22.55 13.76 1.25
C ARG A 31 24.04 13.62 0.92
N ASN A 32 24.58 12.41 1.07
CA ASN A 32 25.98 12.10 0.80
C ASN A 32 26.11 10.93 -0.20
N PRO A 33 27.24 10.84 -0.92
CA PRO A 33 27.51 9.71 -1.81
C PRO A 33 27.67 8.40 -1.02
N PRO A 34 27.51 7.23 -1.69
CA PRO A 34 27.78 5.94 -1.08
C PRO A 34 29.20 5.84 -0.52
N PRO A 35 29.42 5.12 0.60
CA PRO A 35 30.76 4.87 1.14
C PRO A 35 31.67 4.18 0.12
N GLN A 36 32.91 4.64 0.00
CA GLN A 36 33.88 4.12 -0.98
C GLN A 36 34.78 3.00 -0.42
N ALA A 37 34.75 2.76 0.88
CA ALA A 37 35.52 1.73 1.56
C ALA A 37 34.73 1.13 2.74
N LYS A 38 35.10 -0.07 3.16
CA LYS A 38 34.52 -0.72 4.34
C LYS A 38 35.09 -0.10 5.61
N GLY A 39 34.32 -0.14 6.70
CA GLY A 39 34.76 0.34 8.02
C GLY A 39 34.78 1.85 8.21
N THR A 40 34.32 2.63 7.22
CA THR A 40 34.26 4.10 7.30
C THR A 40 32.93 4.63 7.83
N SER A 41 31.91 3.77 7.96
CA SER A 41 30.58 4.17 8.44
C SER A 41 30.56 4.34 9.96
N SER A 42 29.87 5.38 10.44
CA SER A 42 29.64 5.70 11.84
C SER A 42 28.20 6.17 12.02
N LEU A 43 27.69 6.21 13.25
CA LEU A 43 26.33 6.73 13.48
C LEU A 43 26.22 8.20 13.02
N GLY A 44 27.25 9.02 13.26
CA GLY A 44 27.27 10.42 12.84
C GLY A 44 27.16 10.57 11.33
N ASN A 45 28.01 9.89 10.56
CA ASN A 45 27.95 10.00 9.09
C ASN A 45 26.69 9.37 8.50
N TYR A 46 26.10 8.37 9.16
CA TYR A 46 24.80 7.83 8.79
C TYR A 46 23.71 8.89 8.94
N LEU A 47 23.64 9.56 10.10
CA LEU A 47 22.67 10.63 10.36
C LEU A 47 22.87 11.82 9.41
N ASP A 48 24.11 12.13 9.03
CA ASP A 48 24.41 13.17 8.03
C ASP A 48 24.00 12.77 6.60
N THR A 49 23.86 11.46 6.34
CA THR A 49 23.54 10.93 5.00
C THR A 49 22.05 10.78 4.76
N ILE A 50 21.28 10.33 5.75
CA ILE A 50 19.83 10.18 5.62
C ILE A 50 19.12 11.54 5.51
N PRO A 51 17.87 11.60 5.00
CA PRO A 51 17.13 12.85 4.85
C PRO A 51 17.00 13.66 6.14
N GLU A 52 16.95 14.99 5.97
CA GLU A 52 16.61 15.91 7.05
C GLU A 52 15.15 15.78 7.48
N VAL A 53 14.83 16.40 8.63
CA VAL A 53 13.48 16.36 9.21
C VAL A 53 12.44 16.92 8.25
N ASN A 54 12.71 18.05 7.58
CA ASN A 54 11.79 18.67 6.62
C ASN A 54 11.46 17.74 5.44
N SER A 55 12.48 17.15 4.81
CA SER A 55 12.36 16.21 3.70
C SER A 55 11.65 14.93 4.13
N THR A 56 11.95 14.43 5.33
CA THR A 56 11.27 13.28 5.93
C THR A 56 9.80 13.59 6.16
N SER A 57 9.46 14.73 6.78
CA SER A 57 8.09 15.13 7.04
C SER A 57 7.27 15.29 5.75
N ASN A 58 7.84 15.90 4.71
CA ASN A 58 7.19 16.04 3.41
C ASN A 58 6.94 14.67 2.76
N GLY A 59 7.92 13.77 2.81
CA GLY A 59 7.76 12.40 2.31
C GLY A 59 6.67 11.63 3.05
N LEU A 60 6.65 11.69 4.38
CA LEU A 60 5.62 11.05 5.21
C LEU A 60 4.22 11.59 4.91
N PHE A 61 4.09 12.90 4.72
CA PHE A 61 2.82 13.51 4.36
C PHE A 61 2.34 13.04 2.98
N ALA A 62 3.22 13.00 1.98
CA ALA A 62 2.88 12.49 0.65
C ALA A 62 2.45 11.02 0.69
N LEU A 63 3.20 10.18 1.41
CA LEU A 63 2.86 8.76 1.59
C LEU A 63 1.51 8.59 2.28
N TRP A 64 1.23 9.39 3.31
CA TRP A 64 -0.06 9.37 4.01
C TRP A 64 -1.22 9.74 3.06
N VAL A 65 -1.08 10.80 2.27
CA VAL A 65 -2.11 11.22 1.30
C VAL A 65 -2.40 10.11 0.29
N ILE A 66 -1.35 9.49 -0.28
CA ILE A 66 -1.49 8.40 -1.25
C ILE A 66 -2.14 7.16 -0.63
N CYS A 67 -1.94 6.97 0.67
CA CYS A 67 -2.50 5.87 1.43
C CYS A 67 -4.01 6.00 1.69
N CYS A 68 -4.52 7.24 1.70
CA CYS A 68 -5.89 7.50 2.09
C CYS A 68 -6.85 7.20 0.94
N LYS A 69 -7.61 6.11 1.10
CA LYS A 69 -8.69 5.79 0.17
C LYS A 69 -9.77 6.87 0.16
N PRO A 70 -10.26 7.29 -1.01
CA PRO A 70 -11.50 8.04 -1.10
C PRO A 70 -12.68 7.16 -0.64
N GLY A 71 -13.69 7.79 -0.01
CA GLY A 71 -14.83 7.06 0.60
C GLY A 71 -15.68 6.22 -0.37
N ASP A 72 -15.52 6.42 -1.68
CA ASP A 72 -16.26 5.72 -2.74
C ASP A 72 -15.44 4.60 -3.40
N SER A 73 -14.37 4.11 -2.76
CA SER A 73 -13.53 3.03 -3.27
C SER A 73 -14.32 1.75 -3.57
N ARG A 74 -14.05 1.12 -4.71
CA ARG A 74 -14.72 -0.09 -5.18
C ARG A 74 -13.72 -1.23 -5.32
N SER A 75 -14.01 -2.36 -4.69
CA SER A 75 -13.15 -3.54 -4.78
C SER A 75 -13.11 -4.15 -6.18
N LEU A 76 -12.03 -4.86 -6.48
CA LEU A 76 -11.82 -5.54 -7.75
C LEU A 76 -12.98 -6.47 -8.10
N GLY A 77 -13.47 -6.38 -9.34
CA GLY A 77 -14.59 -7.19 -9.83
C GLY A 77 -15.97 -6.68 -9.40
N THR A 78 -16.06 -5.59 -8.63
CA THR A 78 -17.32 -4.93 -8.30
C THR A 78 -17.64 -3.85 -9.34
N HIS A 79 -18.59 -4.15 -10.22
CA HIS A 79 -19.04 -3.24 -11.30
C HIS A 79 -20.51 -2.88 -11.09
N PRO A 80 -20.83 -1.82 -10.32
CA PRO A 80 -22.22 -1.41 -10.11
C PRO A 80 -22.80 -0.68 -11.32
N ASP A 81 -21.95 -0.12 -12.19
CA ASP A 81 -22.37 0.47 -13.46
C ASP A 81 -22.53 -0.64 -14.51
N GLU A 82 -23.78 -0.97 -14.86
CA GLU A 82 -24.10 -2.03 -15.82
C GLU A 82 -23.84 -1.58 -17.27
N HIS A 83 -22.62 -1.78 -17.74
CA HIS A 83 -22.27 -1.59 -19.16
C HIS A 83 -22.56 -2.82 -20.02
N PHE A 84 -22.38 -4.02 -19.47
CA PHE A 84 -22.76 -5.26 -20.13
C PHE A 84 -24.17 -5.66 -19.73
N THR A 85 -25.05 -5.77 -20.70
CA THR A 85 -26.47 -6.10 -20.47
C THR A 85 -26.78 -7.55 -20.80
N GLU A 86 -25.93 -8.19 -21.61
CA GLU A 86 -26.06 -9.54 -22.09
C GLU A 86 -25.78 -10.57 -20.98
N ASP A 87 -26.45 -11.73 -21.05
CA ASP A 87 -26.37 -12.76 -20.02
C ASP A 87 -24.97 -13.39 -19.90
N GLU A 88 -24.27 -13.57 -21.03
CA GLU A 88 -22.98 -14.26 -21.04
C GLU A 88 -21.87 -13.46 -20.34
N PRO A 89 -21.63 -12.16 -20.63
CA PRO A 89 -20.73 -11.32 -19.85
C PRO A 89 -21.09 -11.28 -18.36
N LYS A 90 -22.38 -11.16 -18.00
CA LYS A 90 -22.84 -11.17 -16.61
C LYS A 90 -22.46 -12.47 -15.90
N ARG A 91 -22.61 -13.62 -16.59
CA ARG A 91 -22.19 -14.93 -16.08
C ARG A 91 -20.68 -14.98 -15.84
N LEU A 92 -19.87 -14.49 -16.78
CA LEU A 92 -18.41 -14.45 -16.66
C LEU A 92 -17.95 -13.55 -15.50
N ILE A 93 -18.57 -12.38 -15.32
CA ILE A 93 -18.30 -11.48 -14.17
C ILE A 93 -18.60 -12.21 -12.85
N LYS A 94 -19.73 -12.91 -12.75
CA LYS A 94 -20.07 -13.69 -11.55
C LYS A 94 -19.06 -14.81 -11.28
N THR A 95 -18.60 -15.50 -12.32
CA THR A 95 -17.53 -16.51 -12.19
C THR A 95 -16.23 -15.88 -11.70
N PHE A 96 -15.85 -14.72 -12.24
CA PHE A 96 -14.67 -13.97 -11.81
C PHE A 96 -14.76 -13.57 -10.34
N GLN A 97 -15.88 -12.98 -9.91
CA GLN A 97 -16.15 -12.63 -8.51
C GLN A 97 -16.05 -13.85 -7.57
N GLY A 98 -16.59 -15.00 -8.00
CA GLY A 98 -16.48 -16.26 -7.24
C GLY A 98 -15.04 -16.72 -7.05
N ARG A 99 -14.18 -16.54 -8.07
CA ARG A 99 -12.74 -16.84 -7.96
C ARG A 99 -12.01 -15.86 -7.04
N LEU A 100 -12.34 -14.57 -7.11
CA LEU A 100 -11.78 -13.57 -6.20
C LEU A 100 -12.13 -13.86 -4.73
N ALA A 101 -13.37 -14.25 -4.45
CA ALA A 101 -13.79 -14.64 -3.10
C ALA A 101 -13.01 -15.85 -2.57
N GLN A 102 -12.77 -16.86 -3.42
CA GLN A 102 -11.95 -18.02 -3.08
C GLN A 102 -10.50 -17.60 -2.74
N ILE A 103 -9.88 -16.76 -3.58
CA ILE A 103 -8.51 -16.26 -3.36
C ILE A 103 -8.43 -15.45 -2.06
N SER A 104 -9.40 -14.57 -1.80
CA SER A 104 -9.48 -13.80 -0.56
C SER A 104 -9.49 -14.71 0.67
N GLN A 105 -10.32 -15.76 0.66
CA GLN A 105 -10.37 -16.74 1.73
C GLN A 105 -9.03 -17.46 1.95
N GLU A 106 -8.37 -17.89 0.86
CA GLU A 106 -7.05 -18.55 0.92
C GLU A 106 -5.98 -17.61 1.51
N ILE A 107 -5.99 -16.33 1.12
CA ILE A 107 -5.09 -15.30 1.65
C ILE A 107 -5.33 -15.08 3.15
N GLN A 108 -6.59 -14.96 3.56
CA GLN A 108 -6.97 -14.76 4.96
C GLN A 108 -6.54 -15.94 5.83
N GLU A 109 -6.73 -17.18 5.35
CA GLU A 109 -6.29 -18.37 6.06
C GLU A 109 -4.76 -18.42 6.18
N ARG A 110 -4.05 -18.20 5.08
CA ARG A 110 -2.57 -18.14 5.07
C ARG A 110 -2.06 -17.10 6.07
N ASN A 111 -2.68 -15.93 6.11
CA ASN A 111 -2.27 -14.82 6.97
C ASN A 111 -2.42 -15.10 8.47
N LYS A 112 -3.27 -16.05 8.90
CA LYS A 112 -3.39 -16.45 10.31
C LYS A 112 -2.12 -17.09 10.87
N SER A 113 -1.30 -17.68 10.01
CA SER A 113 -0.05 -18.35 10.41
C SER A 113 1.19 -17.46 10.31
N LEU A 114 1.06 -16.25 9.76
CA LEU A 114 2.18 -15.34 9.57
C LEU A 114 2.31 -14.36 10.73
N PRO A 115 3.54 -14.09 11.21
CA PRO A 115 3.77 -13.05 12.23
C PRO A 115 3.46 -11.65 11.70
N ILE A 116 3.63 -11.43 10.39
CA ILE A 116 3.26 -10.21 9.69
C ILE A 116 2.37 -10.62 8.51
N PRO A 117 1.04 -10.40 8.58
CA PRO A 117 0.11 -10.70 7.51
C PRO A 117 0.40 -9.91 6.24
N TYR A 118 0.22 -10.53 5.08
CA TYR A 118 0.28 -9.84 3.79
C TYR A 118 -1.12 -9.68 3.21
N ARG A 119 -1.70 -8.47 3.31
CA ARG A 119 -3.11 -8.18 3.02
C ARG A 119 -3.33 -7.41 1.72
N TYR A 120 -2.29 -6.79 1.19
CA TYR A 120 -2.39 -5.79 0.12
C TYR A 120 -2.85 -6.34 -1.25
N LEU A 121 -2.74 -7.66 -1.44
CA LEU A 121 -3.28 -8.36 -2.62
C LEU A 121 -4.52 -9.21 -2.30
N ASP A 122 -5.15 -9.01 -1.14
CA ASP A 122 -6.50 -9.52 -0.90
C ASP A 122 -7.45 -8.81 -1.88
N PRO A 123 -8.23 -9.53 -2.71
CA PRO A 123 -9.17 -8.92 -3.63
C PRO A 123 -10.14 -7.92 -3.01
N LEU A 124 -10.43 -8.04 -1.70
CA LEU A 124 -11.24 -7.06 -0.97
C LEU A 124 -10.55 -5.70 -0.79
N GLN A 125 -9.22 -5.69 -0.82
CA GLN A 125 -8.40 -4.50 -0.58
C GLN A 125 -7.95 -3.82 -1.88
N ILE A 126 -8.00 -4.52 -3.01
CA ILE A 126 -7.59 -4.01 -4.32
C ILE A 126 -8.74 -3.19 -4.93
N GLU A 127 -8.46 -1.95 -5.35
CA GLU A 127 -9.41 -1.13 -6.10
C GLU A 127 -9.60 -1.64 -7.53
N ASN A 128 -10.79 -1.42 -8.08
CA ASN A 128 -11.10 -1.75 -9.47
C ASN A 128 -10.41 -0.81 -10.48
N SER A 129 -9.94 0.36 -10.03
CA SER A 129 -9.26 1.39 -10.81
C SER A 129 -8.20 2.13 -9.98
N THR A 130 -7.35 2.93 -10.62
CA THR A 130 -6.44 3.86 -9.93
C THR A 130 -7.14 5.19 -9.68
N SER A 131 -7.50 5.48 -8.43
CA SER A 131 -8.36 6.62 -8.07
C SER A 131 -7.69 7.63 -7.11
N ILE A 132 -6.40 7.47 -6.86
CA ILE A 132 -5.54 8.31 -6.01
C ILE A 132 -4.28 8.74 -6.77
#